data_AF-A0A956YTV1-F1
#
_entry.id   AF-A0A956YTV1-F1
#
_cell.length_a   1.000
_cell.length_b   1.000
_cell.length_c   1.000
_cell.angle_alpha   90.00
_cell.angle_beta   90.00
_cell.angle_gamma   90.00
#
_symmetry.space_group_name_H-M   'P 1'
#
loop_
_entity.id
_entity.type
_entity.pdbx_description
1 polymer ?
#
loop_
_entity_poly.entity_id
_entity_poly.type
_entity_poly.pdbx_seq_one_letter_code
_entity_poly.pdbx_strand_id
1 'polypeptide(L)'
;MSQGAFLSRIKSKKPLLADGAMGTLLHTRGIPIDAAFDELNLTRPELVLDIHRAYIDAGADLIETNTFGANRFKLAEQGLELRVKDVVSAGVALAKRATAENEREVFVAGSVGPLGVSIQPYGRIKAEEAHAAFAEQ
;
A
#
# COMPACT_ATOMS: atom_id res chain seq x y z
N MET A 1 -10.77 3.10 12.66
CA MET A 1 -9.90 3.86 13.59
C MET A 1 -9.97 5.34 13.25
N SER A 2 -9.95 6.23 14.23
CA SER A 2 -9.94 7.68 14.00
C SER A 2 -8.51 8.21 14.01
N GLN A 3 -8.26 9.31 13.28
CA GLN A 3 -6.98 10.03 13.33
C GLN A 3 -6.57 10.41 14.77
N GLY A 4 -7.54 10.62 15.67
CA GLY A 4 -7.30 10.92 17.08
C GLY A 4 -6.64 9.78 17.87
N ALA A 5 -6.93 8.52 17.53
CA ALA A 5 -6.31 7.36 18.18
C ALA A 5 -4.82 7.27 17.84
N PHE A 6 -4.47 7.41 16.57
CA PHE A 6 -3.07 7.40 16.10
C PHE A 6 -2.26 8.54 16.73
N LEU A 7 -2.77 9.78 16.69
CA LEU A 7 -2.07 10.93 17.30
C LEU A 7 -1.88 10.77 18.81
N SER A 8 -2.86 10.18 19.51
CA SER A 8 -2.72 9.85 20.94
C SER A 8 -1.63 8.81 21.17
N ARG A 9 -1.56 7.77 20.32
CA ARG A 9 -0.53 6.74 20.39
C ARG A 9 0.88 7.30 20.15
N ILE A 10 1.05 8.24 19.22
CA ILE A 10 2.33 8.96 19.02
C ILE A 10 2.69 9.81 20.25
N LYS A 11 1.73 10.56 20.79
CA LYS A 11 1.93 11.41 21.98
C LYS A 11 2.28 10.62 23.25
N SER A 12 1.93 9.34 23.31
CA SER A 12 2.26 8.45 24.43
C SER A 12 3.77 8.19 24.62
N LYS A 13 4.62 8.63 23.68
CA LYS A 13 6.09 8.45 23.68
C LYS A 13 6.56 6.99 23.71
N LYS A 14 5.66 6.03 23.47
CA LYS A 14 6.01 4.64 23.21
C LYS A 14 6.32 4.48 21.72
N PRO A 15 7.43 3.83 21.32
CA PRO A 15 7.70 3.53 19.92
C PRO A 15 6.52 2.80 19.25
N LEU A 16 6.36 3.00 17.95
CA LEU A 16 5.50 2.19 17.09
C LEU A 16 6.40 1.35 16.19
N LEU A 17 6.13 0.06 16.12
CA LEU A 17 6.81 -0.82 15.17
C LEU A 17 6.03 -0.83 13.86
N ALA A 18 6.64 -0.36 12.77
CA ALA A 18 6.09 -0.53 11.43
C ALA A 18 6.42 -1.93 10.87
N ASP A 19 5.69 -2.34 9.85
CA ASP A 19 5.99 -3.55 9.09
C ASP A 19 7.26 -3.43 8.24
N GLY A 20 7.63 -4.54 7.61
CA GLY A 20 8.77 -4.62 6.69
C GLY A 20 8.35 -4.52 5.23
N ALA A 21 9.26 -4.92 4.33
CA ALA A 21 9.02 -4.85 2.89
C ALA A 21 7.93 -5.83 2.40
N MET A 22 6.86 -5.29 1.80
CA MET A 22 5.84 -6.07 1.09
C MET A 22 6.40 -6.71 -0.19
N GLY A 23 7.06 -5.93 -1.04
CA GLY A 23 7.59 -6.40 -2.33
C GLY A 23 8.62 -7.52 -2.20
N THR A 24 9.53 -7.43 -1.21
CA THR A 24 10.51 -8.50 -0.94
C THR A 24 9.81 -9.81 -0.57
N LEU A 25 8.77 -9.75 0.27
CA LEU A 25 8.02 -10.92 0.69
C LEU A 25 7.10 -11.51 -0.38
N LEU A 26 6.63 -10.68 -1.32
CA LEU A 26 5.95 -11.15 -2.53
C LEU A 26 6.94 -11.86 -3.46
N HIS A 27 8.13 -11.29 -3.64
CA HIS A 27 9.17 -11.88 -4.47
C HIS A 27 9.64 -13.24 -3.94
N THR A 28 9.89 -13.36 -2.63
CA THR A 28 10.27 -14.65 -2.02
C THR A 28 9.17 -15.72 -2.12
N ARG A 29 7.92 -15.31 -2.31
CA ARG A 29 6.77 -16.19 -2.59
C ARG A 29 6.55 -16.45 -4.09
N GLY A 30 7.54 -16.18 -4.92
CA GLY A 30 7.57 -16.56 -6.33
C GLY A 30 6.93 -15.55 -7.29
N ILE A 31 6.67 -14.31 -6.84
CA ILE A 31 6.25 -13.25 -7.75
C ILE A 31 7.48 -12.64 -8.44
N PRO A 32 7.49 -12.52 -9.78
CA PRO A 32 8.55 -11.82 -10.50
C PRO A 32 8.71 -10.36 -10.01
N ILE A 33 9.94 -9.86 -9.96
CA ILE A 33 10.24 -8.51 -9.45
C ILE A 33 9.70 -7.38 -10.35
N ASP A 34 9.47 -7.69 -11.61
CA ASP A 34 8.90 -6.81 -12.64
C ASP A 34 7.37 -6.88 -12.73
N ALA A 35 6.73 -7.72 -11.90
CA ALA A 35 5.27 -7.77 -11.82
C ALA A 35 4.70 -6.54 -11.08
N ALA A 36 3.48 -6.13 -11.44
CA ALA A 36 2.73 -5.16 -10.66
C ALA A 36 2.25 -5.78 -9.34
N PHE A 37 3.02 -5.61 -8.27
CA PHE A 37 2.65 -6.10 -6.95
C PHE A 37 1.31 -5.56 -6.46
N ASP A 38 0.94 -4.33 -6.83
CA ASP A 38 -0.35 -3.75 -6.47
C ASP A 38 -1.53 -4.53 -7.09
N GLU A 39 -1.39 -5.06 -8.31
CA GLU A 39 -2.43 -5.87 -8.99
C GLU A 39 -2.78 -7.13 -8.18
N LEU A 40 -1.85 -7.66 -7.39
CA LEU A 40 -2.07 -8.84 -6.56
C LEU A 40 -3.17 -8.65 -5.52
N ASN A 41 -3.53 -7.40 -5.19
CA ASN A 41 -4.71 -7.11 -4.38
C ASN A 41 -5.99 -7.67 -5.00
N LEU A 42 -6.05 -7.76 -6.34
CA LEU A 42 -7.18 -8.28 -7.10
C LEU A 42 -6.97 -9.75 -7.49
N THR A 43 -5.77 -10.10 -7.95
CA THR A 43 -5.51 -11.41 -8.57
C THR A 43 -5.04 -12.49 -7.60
N ARG A 44 -4.38 -12.10 -6.49
CA ARG A 44 -3.90 -13.01 -5.44
C ARG A 44 -4.13 -12.42 -4.03
N PRO A 45 -5.37 -12.07 -3.66
CA PRO A 45 -5.66 -11.34 -2.41
C PRO A 45 -5.22 -12.08 -1.15
N GLU A 46 -5.35 -13.41 -1.11
CA GLU A 46 -4.93 -14.20 0.06
C GLU A 46 -3.41 -14.17 0.26
N LEU A 47 -2.62 -14.09 -0.81
CA LEU A 47 -1.15 -13.94 -0.71
C LEU A 47 -0.76 -12.63 -0.02
N VAL A 48 -1.41 -11.53 -0.40
CA VAL A 48 -1.18 -10.20 0.20
C VAL A 48 -1.67 -10.19 1.65
N LEU A 49 -2.85 -10.78 1.91
CA LEU A 49 -3.42 -10.90 3.26
C LEU A 49 -2.49 -11.66 4.21
N ASP A 50 -1.93 -12.78 3.76
CA ASP A 50 -1.00 -13.59 4.56
C ASP A 50 0.29 -12.85 4.90
N ILE A 51 0.75 -11.93 4.03
CA ILE A 51 1.90 -11.08 4.33
C ILE A 51 1.56 -10.06 5.42
N HIS A 52 0.39 -9.41 5.34
CA HIS A 52 -0.06 -8.51 6.41
C HIS A 52 -0.18 -9.25 7.74
N ARG A 53 -0.80 -10.44 7.75
CA ARG A 53 -0.89 -11.29 8.95
C ARG A 53 0.49 -11.60 9.52
N ALA A 54 1.42 -12.04 8.68
CA ALA A 54 2.78 -12.36 9.12
C ALA A 54 3.48 -11.17 9.80
N TYR A 55 3.29 -9.93 9.32
CA TYR A 55 3.84 -8.75 9.98
C TYR A 55 3.12 -8.41 11.29
N ILE A 56 1.80 -8.57 11.35
CA ILE A 56 1.03 -8.35 12.58
C ILE A 56 1.44 -9.37 13.66
N ASP A 57 1.58 -10.64 13.29
CA ASP A 57 2.01 -11.74 14.16
C ASP A 57 3.46 -11.53 14.65
N ALA A 58 4.30 -10.93 13.82
CA ALA A 58 5.66 -10.53 14.19
C ALA A 58 5.72 -9.28 15.11
N GLY A 59 4.59 -8.62 15.35
CA GLY A 59 4.46 -7.52 16.31
C GLY A 59 4.30 -6.12 15.70
N ALA A 60 4.05 -5.98 14.40
CA ALA A 60 3.86 -4.67 13.78
C ALA A 60 2.64 -3.93 14.37
N ASP A 61 2.83 -2.73 14.90
CA ASP A 61 1.77 -1.83 15.36
C ASP A 61 1.17 -1.01 14.21
N LEU A 62 1.88 -0.90 13.09
CA LEU A 62 1.47 -0.18 11.89
C LEU A 62 1.82 -1.06 10.68
N ILE A 63 0.85 -1.27 9.79
CA ILE A 63 1.09 -1.91 8.49
C ILE A 63 0.78 -0.92 7.37
N GLU A 64 1.52 -1.02 6.27
CA GLU A 64 1.25 -0.29 5.05
C GLU A 64 0.32 -1.09 4.13
N THR A 65 -0.58 -0.43 3.40
CA THR A 65 -1.34 -1.08 2.32
C THR A 65 -0.42 -1.47 1.17
N ASN A 66 -0.71 -2.58 0.49
CA ASN A 66 -0.03 -2.95 -0.75
C ASN A 66 -0.48 -2.06 -1.93
N THR A 67 -0.16 -0.76 -1.85
CA THR A 67 -0.60 0.25 -2.82
C THR A 67 0.52 1.21 -3.23
N PHE A 68 1.77 0.92 -2.90
CA PHE A 68 2.91 1.81 -3.17
C PHE A 68 3.01 2.23 -4.65
N GLY A 69 2.70 1.32 -5.58
CA GLY A 69 2.72 1.56 -7.02
C GLY A 69 1.35 1.79 -7.65
N ALA A 70 0.27 1.79 -6.86
CA ALA A 70 -1.11 1.84 -7.33
C ALA A 70 -1.56 3.24 -7.82
N ASN A 71 -0.84 3.80 -8.78
CA ASN A 71 -1.21 5.03 -9.48
C ASN A 71 -1.34 4.77 -10.99
N ARG A 72 -2.10 5.62 -11.68
CA ARG A 72 -2.41 5.44 -13.11
C ARG A 72 -1.18 5.29 -14.01
N PHE A 73 -0.05 5.95 -13.70
CA PHE A 73 1.12 5.93 -14.56
C PHE A 73 1.89 4.61 -14.46
N LYS A 74 2.06 4.08 -13.25
CA LYS A 74 2.66 2.75 -13.06
C LYS A 74 1.73 1.63 -13.52
N LEU A 75 0.43 1.74 -13.24
CA LEU A 75 -0.54 0.72 -13.66
C LEU A 75 -0.74 0.70 -15.19
N ALA A 76 -0.49 1.80 -15.90
CA ALA A 76 -0.51 1.84 -17.36
C ALA A 76 0.51 0.89 -18.00
N GLU A 77 1.64 0.60 -17.35
CA GLU A 77 2.64 -0.34 -17.85
C GLU A 77 2.09 -1.77 -17.96
N GLN A 78 1.00 -2.07 -17.24
CA GLN A 78 0.27 -3.34 -17.25
C GLN A 78 -1.14 -3.24 -17.84
N GLY A 79 -1.51 -2.09 -18.43
CA GLY A 79 -2.86 -1.86 -18.98
C GLY A 79 -3.97 -1.75 -17.93
N LEU A 80 -3.63 -1.31 -16.71
CA LEU A 80 -4.54 -1.22 -15.56
C LEU A 80 -4.80 0.23 -15.11
N GLU A 81 -4.48 1.22 -15.94
CA GLU A 81 -4.60 2.65 -15.61
C GLU A 81 -6.02 3.09 -15.23
N LEU A 82 -7.04 2.40 -15.74
CA LEU A 82 -8.46 2.66 -15.40
C LEU A 82 -8.95 1.90 -14.15
N ARG A 83 -8.08 1.09 -13.53
CA ARG A 83 -8.41 0.22 -12.40
C ARG A 83 -7.80 0.69 -11.08
N VAL A 84 -7.22 1.90 -11.03
CA VAL A 84 -6.55 2.48 -9.83
C VAL A 84 -7.43 2.31 -8.58
N LYS A 85 -8.67 2.79 -8.64
CA LYS A 85 -9.61 2.73 -7.50
C LYS A 85 -9.89 1.31 -7.04
N ASP A 86 -10.00 0.35 -7.96
CA ASP A 86 -10.26 -1.05 -7.62
C ASP A 86 -9.05 -1.66 -6.91
N VAL A 87 -7.86 -1.44 -7.46
CA VAL A 87 -6.58 -1.92 -6.91
C VAL A 87 -6.35 -1.36 -5.50
N VAL A 88 -6.55 -0.05 -5.32
CA VAL A 88 -6.39 0.62 -4.03
C VAL A 88 -7.44 0.14 -3.03
N SER A 89 -8.72 0.11 -3.43
CA SER A 89 -9.81 -0.31 -2.53
C SER A 89 -9.61 -1.74 -2.05
N ALA A 90 -9.16 -2.64 -2.92
CA ALA A 90 -8.82 -4.00 -2.57
C ALA A 90 -7.63 -4.06 -1.59
N GLY A 91 -6.54 -3.34 -1.85
CA GLY A 91 -5.39 -3.27 -0.93
C GLY A 91 -5.74 -2.76 0.46
N VAL A 92 -6.56 -1.70 0.53
CA VAL A 92 -7.09 -1.16 1.80
C VAL A 92 -7.98 -2.18 2.51
N ALA A 93 -8.84 -2.89 1.77
CA ALA A 93 -9.71 -3.90 2.35
C ALA A 93 -8.93 -5.08 2.93
N LEU A 94 -7.86 -5.54 2.26
CA LEU A 94 -7.00 -6.62 2.74
C LEU A 94 -6.24 -6.24 4.01
N ALA A 95 -5.62 -5.06 4.05
CA ALA A 95 -4.95 -4.57 5.25
C ALA A 95 -5.94 -4.44 6.43
N LYS A 96 -7.13 -3.87 6.20
CA LYS A 96 -8.18 -3.78 7.23
C LYS A 96 -8.64 -5.15 7.71
N ARG A 97 -8.83 -6.12 6.81
CA ARG A 97 -9.20 -7.49 7.15
C ARG A 97 -8.15 -8.11 8.07
N ALA A 98 -6.86 -7.99 7.74
CA ALA A 98 -5.77 -8.49 8.57
C ALA A 98 -5.81 -7.90 9.99
N THR A 99 -6.05 -6.59 10.11
CA THR A 99 -6.14 -5.94 11.43
C THR A 99 -7.39 -6.31 12.22
N ALA A 100 -8.52 -6.59 11.56
CA ALA A 100 -9.79 -6.92 12.22
C ALA A 100 -9.79 -8.34 12.82
N GLU A 101 -8.94 -9.22 12.30
CA GLU A 101 -8.75 -10.59 12.82
C GLU A 101 -7.85 -10.62 14.07
N ASN A 102 -7.35 -9.47 14.54
CA ASN A 102 -6.42 -9.35 15.65
C ASN A 102 -7.02 -8.61 16.85
N GLU A 103 -6.71 -9.08 18.06
CA GLU A 103 -7.16 -8.44 19.31
C GLU A 103 -6.37 -7.15 19.64
N ARG A 104 -5.13 -7.05 19.15
CA ARG A 104 -4.28 -5.88 19.33
C ARG A 104 -4.65 -4.80 18.32
N GLU A 105 -4.63 -3.54 18.77
CA GLU A 105 -4.75 -2.40 17.86
C GLU A 105 -3.55 -2.35 16.91
N VAL A 106 -3.82 -2.46 15.61
CA VAL A 106 -2.85 -2.28 14.54
C VAL A 106 -3.36 -1.19 13.60
N PHE A 107 -2.55 -0.17 13.37
CA PHE A 107 -2.86 0.92 12.45
C PHE A 107 -2.63 0.50 11.00
N VAL A 108 -3.42 1.07 10.08
CA VAL A 108 -3.24 0.89 8.63
C VAL A 108 -2.85 2.23 8.02
N ALA A 109 -1.70 2.29 7.36
CA ALA A 109 -1.23 3.42 6.58
C ALA A 109 -1.47 3.18 5.08
N GLY A 110 -2.00 4.18 4.38
CA GLY A 110 -2.05 4.17 2.92
C GLY A 110 -0.64 4.39 2.36
N SER A 111 -0.08 3.39 1.69
CA SER A 111 1.22 3.52 1.04
C SER A 111 1.08 4.22 -0.31
N VAL A 112 1.73 5.37 -0.46
CA VAL A 112 1.71 6.19 -1.68
C VAL A 112 3.15 6.40 -2.13
N GLY A 113 3.56 5.67 -3.17
CA GLY A 113 4.90 5.77 -3.75
C GLY A 113 4.99 6.77 -4.90
N PRO A 114 6.17 6.90 -5.52
CA PRO A 114 6.38 7.81 -6.64
C PRO A 114 5.63 7.33 -7.91
N LEU A 115 5.27 8.30 -8.76
CA LEU A 115 4.51 8.06 -10.00
C LEU A 115 5.25 7.24 -11.07
N GLY A 116 6.57 7.01 -10.92
CA GLY A 116 7.38 6.34 -11.94
C GLY A 116 7.64 7.19 -13.20
N VAL A 117 7.14 8.42 -13.25
CA VAL A 117 7.34 9.37 -14.34
C VAL A 117 7.87 10.70 -13.81
N SER A 118 8.73 11.36 -14.58
CA SER A 118 9.27 12.68 -14.25
C SER A 118 8.28 13.80 -14.57
N ILE A 119 8.25 14.81 -13.71
CA ILE A 119 7.45 16.03 -13.85
C ILE A 119 8.28 17.09 -14.63
N GLN A 120 7.61 17.94 -15.42
CA GLN A 120 8.22 19.08 -16.08
C GLN A 120 9.01 19.99 -15.11
N PRO A 121 10.11 20.62 -15.55
CA PRO A 121 10.61 20.67 -16.94
C PRO A 121 11.42 19.44 -17.39
N TYR A 122 11.72 18.51 -16.48
CA TYR A 122 12.61 17.37 -16.76
C TYR A 122 11.88 16.11 -17.25
N GLY A 123 10.56 16.16 -17.35
CA GLY A 123 9.75 15.01 -17.73
C GLY A 123 8.53 15.37 -18.57
N ARG A 124 7.69 14.35 -18.80
CA ARG A 124 6.60 14.42 -19.78
C ARG A 124 5.27 14.88 -19.20
N ILE A 125 5.10 14.85 -17.88
CA ILE A 125 3.84 15.23 -17.23
C ILE A 125 3.92 16.59 -16.56
N LYS A 126 2.81 17.30 -16.53
CA LYS A 126 2.65 18.55 -15.79
C LYS A 126 2.40 18.29 -14.31
N ALA A 127 2.61 19.31 -13.48
CA ALA A 127 2.39 19.21 -12.04
C ALA A 127 0.92 18.91 -11.70
N GLU A 128 -0.01 19.43 -12.49
CA GLU A 128 -1.45 19.20 -12.33
C GLU A 128 -1.82 17.73 -12.59
N GLU A 129 -1.17 17.10 -13.56
CA GLU A 129 -1.36 15.68 -13.87
C GLU A 129 -0.80 14.80 -12.74
N ALA A 130 0.35 15.18 -12.17
CA ALA A 130 0.91 14.50 -11.00
C ALA A 130 -0.03 14.60 -9.80
N HIS A 131 -0.55 15.81 -9.52
CA HIS A 131 -1.50 16.03 -8.44
C HIS A 131 -2.79 15.22 -8.64
N ALA A 132 -3.33 15.18 -9.87
CA ALA A 132 -4.52 14.39 -10.19
C ALA A 132 -4.30 12.89 -9.98
N ALA A 133 -3.11 12.36 -10.30
CA ALA A 133 -2.79 10.96 -10.06
C ALA A 133 -2.67 10.62 -8.57
N PHE A 134 -2.03 11.48 -7.78
CA PHE A 134 -1.96 11.28 -6.32
C PHE A 134 -3.32 11.44 -5.63
N ALA A 135 -4.19 12.32 -6.13
CA ALA A 135 -5.53 12.52 -5.57
C ALA A 135 -6.53 11.39 -5.92
N GLU A 136 -6.28 10.66 -7.00
CA GLU A 136 -7.08 9.50 -7.40
C GLU A 136 -6.79 8.25 -6.56
N GLN A 137 -5.53 8.11 -6.14
CA GLN A 137 -5.05 7.04 -5.27
C GLN A 137 -5.56 7.22 -3.83
#